data_AF-A0A2V9QJ96-F1
#
_entry.id   AF-A0A2V9QJ96-F1
#
_cell.length_a   1.000
_cell.length_b   1.000
_cell.length_c   1.000
_cell.angle_alpha   90.00
_cell.angle_beta   90.00
_cell.angle_gamma   90.00
#
_symmetry.space_group_name_H-M   'P 1'
#
loop_
_entity.id
_entity.type
_entity.pdbx_description
1 polymer ?
#
loop_
_entity_poly.entity_id
_entity_poly.type
_entity_poly.pdbx_seq_one_letter_code
_entity_poly.pdbx_strand_id
1 'polypeptide(L)'
;MVGEKGAYRPGLAVDTIRIPRSVQSVVADRIDRLPIEGKHLLQTAAVIGAIVPFKLLRAVAEQPQQELYQHLSTLQAAEFLYETNLFPDVEYSFKHALTNEIAYGALLHERRTFLHARIVKALEEMTENISHDHLEKLAHHAFHGELWDKAVIYQKQAGAKAVSLSSFRNAVLYFEKALEA
;
A
#
# COMPACT_ATOMS: atom_id res chain seq x y z
N MET A 1 -28.69 39.96 11.73
CA MET A 1 -27.67 39.38 12.65
C MET A 1 -28.40 38.79 13.85
N VAL A 2 -28.43 37.46 13.99
CA VAL A 2 -28.67 36.77 15.27
C VAL A 2 -27.93 35.42 15.21
N GLY A 3 -27.09 35.14 16.21
CA GLY A 3 -26.37 33.88 16.41
C GLY A 3 -25.57 33.94 17.70
N GLU A 4 -25.78 32.98 18.60
CA GLU A 4 -25.11 32.90 19.90
C GLU A 4 -23.64 32.43 19.80
N LYS A 5 -22.80 32.95 20.72
CA LYS A 5 -21.41 32.52 20.93
C LYS A 5 -21.38 31.09 21.46
N GLY A 6 -20.73 30.17 20.74
CA GLY A 6 -20.33 28.86 21.30
C GLY A 6 -20.47 27.63 20.39
N ALA A 7 -21.06 27.76 19.21
CA ALA A 7 -21.34 26.59 18.34
C ALA A 7 -20.44 26.50 17.09
N TYR A 8 -19.15 26.80 17.20
CA TYR A 8 -18.21 26.51 16.12
C TYR A 8 -17.92 25.01 16.09
N ARG A 9 -18.62 24.28 15.20
CA ARG A 9 -18.23 22.92 14.80
C ARG A 9 -17.40 23.05 13.53
N PRO A 10 -16.09 22.71 13.52
CA PRO A 10 -15.42 22.37 12.27
C PRO A 10 -16.20 21.17 11.71
N GLY A 11 -16.81 21.22 10.53
CA GLY A 11 -16.25 21.75 9.31
C GLY A 11 -15.91 20.53 8.46
N LEU A 12 -16.88 20.15 7.62
CA LEU A 12 -16.80 19.15 6.56
C LEU A 12 -16.44 17.72 7.00
N ALA A 13 -17.46 16.85 6.93
CA ALA A 13 -17.24 15.49 6.52
C ALA A 13 -16.28 15.50 5.32
N VAL A 14 -15.28 14.64 5.34
CA VAL A 14 -14.41 14.38 4.18
C VAL A 14 -15.31 13.82 3.10
N ASP A 15 -15.93 14.73 2.35
CA ASP A 15 -16.60 14.44 1.10
C ASP A 15 -15.54 13.73 0.28
N THR A 16 -15.84 12.49 -0.09
CA THR A 16 -15.12 11.76 -1.12
C THR A 16 -14.93 12.72 -2.28
N ILE A 17 -13.73 13.30 -2.42
CA ILE A 17 -13.39 14.13 -3.55
C ILE A 17 -13.50 13.18 -4.73
N ARG A 18 -14.65 13.22 -5.43
CA ARG A 18 -14.86 12.49 -6.66
C ARG A 18 -13.95 13.14 -7.67
N ILE A 19 -12.71 12.66 -7.71
CA ILE A 19 -11.68 13.14 -8.62
C ILE A 19 -12.28 13.03 -10.03
N PRO A 20 -12.35 14.13 -10.79
CA PRO A 20 -12.90 14.10 -12.13
C PRO A 20 -12.18 13.05 -12.97
N ARG A 21 -12.93 12.29 -13.79
CA ARG A 21 -12.34 11.26 -14.68
C ARG A 21 -11.19 11.80 -15.54
N SER A 22 -11.19 13.10 -15.83
CA SER A 22 -10.12 13.80 -16.54
C SER A 22 -8.79 13.85 -15.78
N VAL A 23 -8.81 13.91 -14.45
CA VAL A 23 -7.58 13.88 -13.65
C VAL A 23 -7.04 12.45 -13.58
N GLN A 24 -7.94 11.45 -13.47
CA GLN A 24 -7.55 10.05 -13.54
C GLN A 24 -6.91 9.70 -14.90
N SER A 25 -7.49 10.17 -16.01
CA SER A 25 -6.92 9.95 -17.34
C SER A 25 -5.55 10.61 -17.49
N VAL A 26 -5.36 11.83 -16.97
CA VAL A 26 -4.05 12.51 -17.01
C VAL A 26 -2.98 11.72 -16.25
N VAL A 27 -3.31 11.16 -15.08
CA VAL A 27 -2.36 10.33 -14.32
C VAL A 27 -2.09 9.01 -15.04
N ALA A 28 -3.11 8.36 -15.60
CA ALA A 28 -2.95 7.16 -16.41
C ALA A 28 -2.04 7.40 -17.63
N ASP A 29 -2.26 8.47 -18.39
CA ASP A 29 -1.44 8.86 -19.54
C ASP A 29 0.03 9.11 -19.13
N ARG A 30 0.26 9.70 -17.95
CA ARG A 30 1.62 9.89 -17.43
C ARG A 30 2.27 8.54 -17.10
N ILE A 31 1.53 7.62 -16.51
CA ILE A 31 2.03 6.27 -16.20
C ILE A 31 2.33 5.51 -17.49
N ASP A 32 1.49 5.66 -18.53
CA ASP A 32 1.66 5.00 -19.82
C ASP A 32 2.85 5.51 -20.63
N ARG A 33 3.36 6.71 -20.32
CA ARG A 33 4.60 7.26 -20.90
C ARG A 33 5.88 6.74 -20.25
N LEU A 34 5.79 6.02 -19.13
CA LEU A 34 6.97 5.42 -18.51
C LEU A 34 7.51 4.27 -19.38
N PRO A 35 8.85 4.06 -19.38
CA PRO A 35 9.42 2.80 -19.84
C PRO A 35 8.76 1.62 -19.14
N ILE A 36 8.65 0.48 -19.81
CA ILE A 36 7.88 -0.67 -19.33
C ILE A 36 8.39 -1.18 -17.98
N GLU A 37 9.70 -1.14 -17.76
CA GLU A 37 10.35 -1.53 -16.51
C GLU A 37 10.04 -0.55 -15.38
N GLY A 38 10.03 0.76 -15.67
CA GLY A 38 9.63 1.79 -14.72
C GLY A 38 8.15 1.69 -14.34
N LYS A 39 7.28 1.40 -15.32
CA LYS A 39 5.86 1.14 -15.09
C LYS A 39 5.65 -0.09 -14.21
N HIS A 40 6.34 -1.20 -14.48
CA HIS A 40 6.27 -2.41 -13.66
C HIS A 40 6.74 -2.16 -12.22
N LEU A 41 7.80 -1.36 -12.04
CA LEU A 41 8.30 -1.02 -10.72
C LEU A 41 7.29 -0.14 -9.95
N LEU A 42 6.70 0.87 -10.61
CA LEU A 42 5.67 1.72 -10.00
C LEU A 42 4.44 0.91 -9.57
N GLN A 43 4.00 -0.04 -10.41
CA GLN A 43 2.90 -0.93 -10.09
C GLN A 43 3.25 -1.88 -8.92
N THR A 44 4.47 -2.39 -8.88
CA THR A 44 4.96 -3.20 -7.75
C THR A 44 4.94 -2.40 -6.45
N ALA A 45 5.48 -1.18 -6.49
CA ALA A 45 5.40 -0.24 -5.37
C ALA A 45 3.95 0.05 -4.96
N ALA A 46 3.03 0.12 -5.93
CA ALA A 46 1.62 0.38 -5.64
C ALA A 46 0.95 -0.75 -4.85
N VAL A 47 1.34 -2.01 -5.11
CA VAL A 47 0.87 -3.18 -4.34
C VAL A 47 1.46 -3.20 -2.93
N ILE A 48 2.68 -2.71 -2.72
CA ILE A 48 3.30 -2.58 -1.38
C ILE A 48 2.53 -1.57 -0.52
N GLY A 49 2.18 -0.41 -1.10
CA GLY A 49 1.32 0.58 -0.45
C GLY A 49 1.80 2.02 -0.65
N ALA A 50 1.28 2.93 0.17
CA ALA A 50 1.60 4.36 0.09
C ALA A 50 3.05 4.68 0.51
N ILE A 51 3.57 3.93 1.50
CA ILE A 51 4.96 3.96 1.96
C ILE A 51 5.61 2.65 1.52
N VAL A 52 6.76 2.77 0.86
CA VAL A 52 7.43 1.68 0.14
C VAL A 52 8.87 1.56 0.67
N PRO A 53 9.12 0.67 1.63
CA PRO A 53 10.47 0.39 2.10
C PRO A 53 11.34 -0.19 0.99
N PHE A 54 12.52 0.37 0.77
CA PHE A 54 13.41 -0.04 -0.33
C PHE A 54 13.79 -1.53 -0.24
N LYS A 55 14.06 -2.03 0.96
CA LYS A 55 14.42 -3.44 1.18
C LYS A 55 13.31 -4.38 0.70
N LEU A 56 12.05 -4.04 0.99
CA LEU A 56 10.88 -4.83 0.58
C LEU A 56 10.65 -4.72 -0.93
N LEU A 57 10.74 -3.51 -1.49
CA LEU A 57 10.64 -3.29 -2.94
C LEU A 57 11.70 -4.12 -3.69
N ARG A 58 12.94 -4.13 -3.21
CA ARG A 58 14.04 -4.92 -3.79
C ARG A 58 13.75 -6.42 -3.75
N ALA A 59 13.24 -6.95 -2.64
CA ALA A 59 12.90 -8.36 -2.52
C ALA A 59 11.78 -8.79 -3.49
N VAL A 60 10.84 -7.89 -3.80
CA VAL A 60 9.68 -8.16 -4.66
C VAL A 60 9.95 -7.81 -6.15
N ALA A 61 10.83 -6.86 -6.44
CA ALA A 61 11.11 -6.43 -7.82
C ALA A 61 11.89 -7.47 -8.64
N GLU A 62 12.66 -8.37 -8.01
CA GLU A 62 13.45 -9.42 -8.70
C GLU A 62 14.43 -8.89 -9.78
N GLN A 63 14.81 -7.62 -9.66
CA GLN A 63 15.78 -6.97 -10.55
C GLN A 63 17.14 -6.80 -9.86
N PRO A 64 18.25 -6.76 -10.62
CA PRO A 64 19.54 -6.35 -10.10
C PRO A 64 19.45 -4.98 -9.42
N GLN A 65 20.16 -4.81 -8.30
CA GLN A 65 20.09 -3.59 -7.48
C GLN A 65 20.40 -2.32 -8.30
N GLN A 66 21.31 -2.38 -9.25
CA GLN A 66 21.67 -1.24 -10.09
C GLN A 66 20.53 -0.81 -11.01
N GLU A 67 19.83 -1.75 -11.64
CA GLU A 67 18.67 -1.47 -12.48
C GLU A 67 17.51 -0.90 -11.65
N LEU A 68 17.30 -1.45 -10.46
CA LEU A 68 16.29 -0.96 -9.53
C LEU A 68 16.51 0.53 -9.18
N TYR A 69 17.74 0.94 -8.89
CA TYR A 69 18.05 2.35 -8.64
C TYR A 69 17.85 3.25 -9.87
N GLN A 70 18.16 2.77 -11.07
CA GLN A 70 17.92 3.53 -12.31
C GLN A 70 16.43 3.75 -12.55
N HIS A 71 15.61 2.73 -12.33
CA HIS A 71 14.16 2.84 -12.44
C HIS A 71 13.57 3.75 -11.35
N LEU A 72 14.05 3.66 -10.10
CA LEU A 72 13.65 4.57 -9.03
C LEU A 72 13.99 6.02 -9.36
N SER A 73 15.19 6.28 -9.87
CA SER A 73 15.60 7.62 -10.31
C SER A 73 14.69 8.15 -11.42
N THR A 74 14.28 7.29 -12.36
CA THR A 74 13.31 7.64 -13.41
C THR A 74 11.94 7.99 -12.82
N LEU A 75 11.45 7.21 -11.85
CA LEU A 75 10.18 7.46 -11.17
C LEU A 75 10.21 8.74 -10.32
N GLN A 76 11.34 9.07 -9.71
CA GLN A 76 11.56 10.32 -8.98
C GLN A 76 11.59 11.53 -9.92
N ALA A 77 12.34 11.44 -11.02
CA ALA A 77 12.39 12.49 -12.04
C ALA A 77 11.02 12.73 -12.69
N ALA A 78 10.23 11.67 -12.86
CA ALA A 78 8.85 11.73 -13.33
C ALA A 78 7.84 12.14 -12.24
N GLU A 79 8.29 12.48 -11.03
CA GLU A 79 7.48 12.94 -9.90
C GLU A 79 6.43 11.94 -9.39
N PHE A 80 6.67 10.64 -9.55
CA PHE A 80 5.77 9.60 -9.03
C PHE A 80 6.09 9.19 -7.60
N LEU A 81 7.37 9.02 -7.30
CA LEU A 81 7.88 8.60 -5.99
C LEU A 81 8.90 9.60 -5.46
N TYR A 82 9.00 9.73 -4.15
CA TYR A 82 9.99 10.56 -3.47
C TYR A 82 10.59 9.79 -2.30
N GLU A 83 11.87 10.02 -2.02
CA GLU A 83 12.50 9.51 -0.80
C GLU A 83 11.96 10.30 0.40
N THR A 84 11.35 9.61 1.34
CA THR A 84 10.74 10.22 2.54
C THR A 84 11.49 9.92 3.82
N ASN A 85 12.29 8.85 3.84
CA ASN A 85 13.15 8.54 4.96
C ASN A 85 14.46 7.92 4.46
N LEU A 86 15.55 8.28 5.13
CA LEU A 86 16.90 7.78 4.85
C LEU A 86 17.46 6.94 6.02
N PHE A 87 16.84 7.02 7.21
CA PHE A 87 17.30 6.33 8.42
C PHE A 87 16.13 5.78 9.26
N PRO A 88 16.20 4.54 9.76
CA PRO A 88 17.32 3.59 9.65
C PRO A 88 17.41 2.93 8.26
N ASP A 89 16.35 3.02 7.45
CA ASP A 89 16.26 2.43 6.12
C ASP A 89 15.64 3.41 5.12
N VAL A 90 16.02 3.28 3.84
CA VAL A 90 15.48 4.09 2.75
C VAL A 90 14.01 3.74 2.49
N GLU A 91 13.15 4.74 2.50
CA GLU A 91 11.73 4.62 2.17
C GLU A 91 11.33 5.58 1.05
N TYR A 92 10.49 5.09 0.15
CA TYR A 92 9.86 5.87 -0.89
C TYR A 92 8.39 6.07 -0.57
N SER A 93 7.83 7.21 -0.93
CA SER A 93 6.38 7.44 -0.87
C SER A 93 5.86 7.96 -2.20
N PHE A 94 4.62 7.59 -2.52
CA PHE A 94 3.92 8.18 -3.67
C PHE A 94 3.68 9.67 -3.45
N LYS A 95 3.96 10.49 -4.46
CA LYS A 95 3.66 11.94 -4.41
C LYS A 95 2.18 12.20 -4.14
N HIS A 96 1.32 11.38 -4.73
CA HIS A 96 -0.12 11.50 -4.68
C HIS A 96 -0.76 10.13 -4.49
N ALA A 97 -1.72 10.03 -3.57
CA ALA A 97 -2.49 8.81 -3.34
C ALA A 97 -3.18 8.31 -4.62
N LEU A 98 -3.68 9.23 -5.44
CA LEU A 98 -4.31 8.90 -6.73
C LEU A 98 -3.36 8.13 -7.68
N THR A 99 -2.07 8.45 -7.67
CA THR A 99 -1.09 7.72 -8.49
C THR A 99 -0.99 6.26 -8.03
N ASN A 100 -0.94 6.01 -6.72
CA ASN A 100 -0.94 4.66 -6.17
C ASN A 100 -2.21 3.92 -6.58
N GLU A 101 -3.38 4.54 -6.41
CA GLU A 101 -4.68 3.95 -6.78
C GLU A 101 -4.75 3.57 -8.26
N ILE A 102 -4.32 4.46 -9.16
CA ILE A 102 -4.35 4.20 -10.61
C ILE A 102 -3.33 3.13 -11.00
N ALA A 103 -2.11 3.18 -10.45
CA ALA A 103 -1.09 2.18 -10.71
C ALA A 103 -1.52 0.78 -10.21
N TYR A 104 -2.12 0.70 -9.02
CA TYR A 104 -2.67 -0.53 -8.45
C TYR A 104 -3.85 -1.04 -9.27
N GLY A 105 -4.80 -0.16 -9.61
CA GLY A 105 -6.01 -0.49 -10.36
C GLY A 105 -5.74 -0.94 -11.81
N ALA A 106 -4.63 -0.52 -12.40
CA ALA A 106 -4.22 -0.92 -13.74
C ALA A 106 -3.68 -2.37 -13.82
N LEU A 107 -3.35 -2.99 -12.69
CA LEU A 107 -2.89 -4.37 -12.66
C LEU A 107 -4.05 -5.34 -12.87
N LEU A 108 -3.83 -6.39 -13.67
CA LEU A 108 -4.74 -7.52 -13.76
C LEU A 108 -4.80 -8.26 -12.41
N HIS A 109 -5.94 -8.90 -12.14
CA HIS A 109 -6.18 -9.62 -10.88
C HIS A 109 -5.07 -10.60 -10.54
N GLU A 110 -4.74 -11.50 -11.47
CA GLU A 110 -3.67 -12.51 -11.30
C GLU A 110 -2.32 -11.90 -10.94
N ARG A 111 -1.96 -10.76 -11.57
CA ARG A 111 -0.72 -10.06 -11.26
C ARG A 111 -0.74 -9.42 -9.87
N ARG A 112 -1.88 -8.87 -9.44
CA ARG A 112 -2.04 -8.35 -8.07
C ARG A 112 -1.90 -9.48 -7.05
N THR A 113 -2.61 -10.58 -7.24
CA THR A 113 -2.55 -11.76 -6.37
C THR A 113 -1.12 -12.28 -6.24
N PHE A 114 -0.42 -12.41 -7.37
CA PHE A 114 0.99 -12.81 -7.40
C PHE A 114 1.89 -11.86 -6.60
N LEU A 115 1.77 -10.54 -6.81
CA LEU A 115 2.59 -9.56 -6.10
C LEU A 115 2.28 -9.53 -4.60
N HIS A 116 1.01 -9.62 -4.21
CA HIS A 116 0.60 -9.71 -2.80
C HIS A 116 1.20 -10.96 -2.13
N ALA A 117 1.12 -12.13 -2.76
CA ALA A 117 1.70 -13.36 -2.24
C ALA A 117 3.23 -13.26 -2.07
N ARG A 118 3.91 -12.62 -3.03
CA ARG A 118 5.36 -12.37 -2.94
C ARG A 118 5.74 -11.41 -1.82
N ILE A 119 4.94 -10.37 -1.60
CA ILE A 119 5.15 -9.44 -0.49
C ILE A 119 5.05 -10.17 0.85
N VAL A 120 4.08 -11.08 1.01
CA VAL A 120 3.98 -11.91 2.24
C VAL A 120 5.26 -12.69 2.47
N LYS A 121 5.75 -13.41 1.46
CA LYS A 121 6.99 -14.18 1.55
C LYS A 121 8.18 -13.29 1.94
N ALA A 122 8.34 -12.14 1.28
CA ALA A 122 9.41 -11.21 1.58
C ALA A 122 9.32 -10.64 3.01
N LEU A 123 8.11 -10.29 3.47
CA LEU A 123 7.89 -9.80 4.83
C LEU A 123 8.22 -10.87 5.90
N GLU A 124 7.85 -12.13 5.66
CA GLU A 124 8.20 -13.25 6.54
C GLU A 124 9.72 -13.48 6.60
N GLU A 125 10.41 -13.45 5.46
CA GLU A 125 11.87 -13.65 5.38
C GLU A 125 12.68 -12.51 5.99
N MET A 126 12.17 -11.28 5.91
CA MET A 126 12.83 -10.09 6.46
C MET A 126 12.63 -9.92 7.97
N THR A 127 11.77 -10.73 8.59
CA THR A 127 11.31 -10.51 9.96
C THR A 127 11.62 -11.73 10.82
N GLU A 128 12.68 -11.66 11.63
CA GLU A 128 13.06 -12.74 12.56
C GLU A 128 12.00 -13.00 13.65
N ASN A 129 11.25 -11.96 14.03
CA ASN A 129 10.09 -12.06 14.93
C ASN A 129 8.98 -11.17 14.38
N ILE A 130 7.86 -11.77 13.95
CA ILE A 130 6.73 -11.04 13.37
C ILE A 130 6.21 -10.03 14.40
N SER A 131 6.67 -8.78 14.27
CA SER A 131 6.27 -7.73 15.19
C SER A 131 4.82 -7.36 14.94
N HIS A 132 4.21 -6.73 15.95
CA HIS A 132 2.83 -6.27 15.86
C HIS A 132 2.57 -5.35 14.66
N ASP A 133 3.56 -4.59 14.21
CA ASP A 133 3.43 -3.67 13.07
C ASP A 133 3.43 -4.39 11.72
N HIS A 134 4.02 -5.59 11.64
CA HIS A 134 4.02 -6.41 10.43
C HIS A 134 2.76 -7.25 10.30
N LEU A 135 2.09 -7.60 11.39
CA LEU A 135 0.88 -8.44 11.38
C LEU A 135 -0.23 -7.88 10.49
N GLU A 136 -0.48 -6.58 10.53
CA GLU A 136 -1.54 -5.95 9.74
C GLU A 136 -1.22 -5.98 8.25
N LYS A 137 0.05 -5.74 7.89
CA LYS A 137 0.53 -5.85 6.50
C LYS A 137 0.46 -7.29 6.01
N LEU A 138 0.93 -8.26 6.80
CA LEU A 138 0.85 -9.68 6.49
C LEU A 138 -0.59 -10.14 6.29
N ALA A 139 -1.51 -9.73 7.17
CA ALA A 139 -2.93 -10.04 7.04
C ALA A 139 -3.54 -9.47 5.76
N HIS A 140 -3.24 -8.20 5.45
CA HIS A 140 -3.69 -7.56 4.22
C HIS A 140 -3.15 -8.26 2.95
N HIS A 141 -1.84 -8.44 2.85
CA HIS A 141 -1.24 -9.05 1.66
C HIS A 141 -1.53 -10.55 1.55
N ALA A 142 -1.69 -11.30 2.65
CA ALA A 142 -2.05 -12.71 2.57
C ALA A 142 -3.47 -12.90 2.03
N PHE A 143 -4.41 -12.06 2.46
CA PHE A 143 -5.78 -12.10 1.95
C PHE A 143 -5.85 -11.75 0.46
N HIS A 144 -5.25 -10.63 0.05
CA HIS A 144 -5.25 -10.23 -1.37
C HIS A 144 -4.33 -11.08 -2.26
N GLY A 145 -3.39 -11.80 -1.66
CA GLY A 145 -2.55 -12.80 -2.32
C GLY A 145 -3.20 -14.17 -2.39
N GLU A 146 -4.44 -14.31 -1.93
CA GLU A 146 -5.21 -15.57 -1.91
C GLU A 146 -4.45 -16.71 -1.19
N LEU A 147 -3.62 -16.34 -0.21
CA LEU A 147 -2.89 -17.28 0.65
C LEU A 147 -3.79 -17.65 1.84
N TRP A 148 -4.91 -18.31 1.57
CA TRP A 148 -6.03 -18.49 2.50
C TRP A 148 -5.61 -19.03 3.88
N ASP A 149 -4.78 -20.07 3.93
CA ASP A 149 -4.27 -20.63 5.18
C ASP A 149 -3.55 -19.56 6.04
N LYS A 150 -2.68 -18.76 5.40
CA LYS A 150 -1.94 -17.68 6.06
C LYS A 150 -2.85 -16.49 6.37
N ALA A 151 -3.80 -16.18 5.49
CA ALA A 151 -4.76 -15.11 5.67
C ALA A 151 -5.56 -15.33 6.96
N VAL A 152 -6.13 -16.53 7.16
CA VAL A 152 -6.86 -16.87 8.40
C VAL A 152 -5.97 -16.68 9.63
N ILE A 153 -4.72 -17.15 9.59
CA ILE A 153 -3.78 -17.04 10.71
C ILE A 153 -3.50 -15.57 11.04
N TYR A 154 -3.06 -14.78 10.06
CA TYR A 154 -2.66 -13.39 10.27
C TYR A 154 -3.85 -12.49 10.59
N GLN A 155 -5.01 -12.71 9.98
CA GLN A 155 -6.24 -11.98 10.30
C GLN A 155 -6.68 -12.23 11.74
N LYS A 156 -6.62 -13.48 12.24
CA LYS A 156 -6.91 -13.78 13.65
C LYS A 156 -5.94 -13.10 14.61
N GLN A 157 -4.65 -13.09 14.28
CA GLN A 157 -3.62 -12.43 15.10
C GLN A 157 -3.79 -10.91 15.10
N ALA A 158 -4.06 -10.30 13.94
CA ALA A 158 -4.35 -8.87 13.81
C ALA A 158 -5.64 -8.50 14.56
N GLY A 159 -6.68 -9.33 14.48
CA GLY A 159 -7.91 -9.18 15.26
C GLY A 159 -7.67 -9.23 16.76
N ALA A 160 -6.91 -10.21 17.25
CA ALA A 160 -6.55 -10.32 18.66
C ALA A 160 -5.73 -9.10 19.15
N LYS A 161 -4.78 -8.61 18.35
CA LYS A 161 -4.06 -7.35 18.61
C LYS A 161 -5.03 -6.17 18.68
N ALA A 162 -5.97 -6.05 17.74
CA ALA A 162 -6.94 -4.97 17.75
C ALA A 162 -7.83 -5.01 19.01
N VAL A 163 -8.20 -6.19 19.50
CA VAL A 163 -8.89 -6.36 20.79
C VAL A 163 -8.02 -5.88 21.95
N SER A 164 -6.74 -6.26 22.02
CA SER A 164 -5.86 -5.83 23.12
C SER A 164 -5.63 -4.32 23.15
N LEU A 165 -5.72 -3.66 21.99
CA LEU A 165 -5.67 -2.20 21.84
C LEU A 165 -7.05 -1.52 21.93
N SER A 166 -8.11 -2.24 22.30
CA SER A 166 -9.51 -1.75 22.37
C SER A 166 -10.06 -1.18 21.04
N SER A 167 -9.44 -1.53 19.91
CA SER A 167 -9.89 -1.17 18.57
C SER A 167 -10.90 -2.20 18.05
N PHE A 168 -12.06 -2.29 18.71
CA PHE A 168 -13.07 -3.32 18.42
C PHE A 168 -13.58 -3.28 16.98
N ARG A 169 -13.69 -2.08 16.38
CA ARG A 169 -14.10 -1.95 14.98
C ARG A 169 -13.11 -2.63 14.04
N ASN A 170 -11.81 -2.45 14.25
CA ASN A 170 -10.79 -3.12 13.43
C ASN A 170 -10.75 -4.61 13.73
N ALA A 171 -10.96 -5.02 14.98
CA ALA A 171 -11.02 -6.43 15.34
C ALA A 171 -12.12 -7.17 14.57
N VAL A 172 -13.33 -6.60 14.51
CA VAL A 172 -14.44 -7.17 13.73
C VAL A 172 -14.05 -7.31 12.26
N LEU A 173 -13.50 -6.27 11.64
CA LEU A 173 -13.06 -6.31 10.22
C LEU A 173 -12.03 -7.41 9.97
N TYR A 174 -11.09 -7.61 10.89
CA TYR A 174 -10.10 -8.68 10.76
C TYR A 174 -10.73 -10.06 10.91
N PHE A 175 -11.62 -10.27 11.88
CA PHE A 175 -12.29 -11.56 12.04
C PHE A 175 -13.26 -11.88 10.90
N GLU A 176 -13.96 -10.88 10.34
CA GLU A 176 -14.81 -11.06 9.15
C GLU A 176 -13.97 -11.52 7.95
N LYS A 177 -12.83 -10.86 7.69
CA LYS A 177 -11.90 -11.31 6.64
C LYS A 177 -11.32 -12.69 6.89
N ALA A 178 -11.17 -13.11 8.15
CA ALA A 178 -10.74 -14.47 8.47
C ALA A 178 -11.83 -15.53 8.18
N LEU A 179 -13.10 -15.13 8.12
CA LEU A 179 -14.22 -16.01 7.75
C LEU A 179 -14.46 -16.06 6.24
N GLU A 180 -14.08 -14.99 5.53
CA GLU A 180 -14.14 -14.92 4.06
C GLU A 180 -12.99 -15.67 3.36
N ALA A 181 -11.87 -15.87 4.07
CA ALA A 181 -10.68 -16.59 3.60
C ALA A 181 -10.85 -18.10 3.70
#